data_AF-A0AAV0TP36-F1
#
_entry.id   AF-A0AAV0TP36-F1
#
_cell.length_a   1.000
_cell.length_b   1.000
_cell.length_c   1.000
_cell.angle_alpha   90.00
_cell.angle_beta   90.00
_cell.angle_gamma   90.00
#
_symmetry.space_group_name_H-M   'P 1'
#
loop_
_entity.id
_entity.type
_entity.pdbx_description
1 polymer ?
#
loop_
_entity_poly.entity_id
_entity_poly.type
_entity_poly.pdbx_seq_one_letter_code
_entity_poly.pdbx_strand_id
1 'polypeptide(L)'
;MKTALVSPASSIWWKVGAIAGASGVLLGAFGAHGLMNRTKDPKMLKNWEIASYYQLIHSVVLLATPMCRRPKLAGGLIATGTMLFSGSLYAVTLTGEKKLGMITPIGGVAMVAGWLALIV
;
A
#
# COMPACT_ATOMS: atom_id res chain seq x y z
N MET A 1 24.59 26.71 14.33
CA MET A 1 23.32 25.97 14.51
C MET A 1 23.46 24.62 13.83
N LYS A 2 23.71 23.53 14.58
CA LYS A 2 23.78 22.18 14.01
C LYS A 2 22.34 21.75 13.73
N THR A 3 21.91 21.78 12.47
CA THR A 3 20.75 20.98 12.04
C THR A 3 21.09 19.53 12.34
N ALA A 4 20.59 19.00 13.45
CA ALA A 4 20.59 17.56 13.66
C ALA A 4 19.86 16.97 12.45
N LEU A 5 20.59 16.26 11.58
CA LEU A 5 19.99 15.53 10.48
C LEU A 5 19.11 14.46 11.11
N VAL A 6 17.81 14.74 11.24
CA VAL A 6 16.82 13.74 11.63
C VAL A 6 16.86 12.69 10.53
N SER A 7 17.46 11.54 10.83
CA SER A 7 17.60 10.47 9.86
C SER A 7 16.21 10.05 9.38
N PRO A 8 15.98 9.90 8.06
CA PRO A 8 14.73 9.39 7.51
C PRO A 8 14.26 8.10 8.19
N ALA A 9 15.20 7.27 8.65
CA ALA A 9 14.93 6.01 9.36
C ALA A 9 14.17 6.18 10.69
N SER A 10 14.23 7.36 11.31
CA SER A 10 13.49 7.68 12.54
C SER A 10 12.02 8.03 12.28
N SER A 11 11.65 8.33 11.03
CA SER A 11 10.28 8.70 10.66
C SER A 11 9.32 7.53 10.79
N ILE A 12 8.10 7.80 11.24
CA ILE A 12 7.02 6.80 11.25
C ILE A 12 6.75 6.25 9.84
N TRP A 13 6.84 7.09 8.81
CA TRP A 13 6.56 6.67 7.43
C TRP A 13 7.61 5.70 6.88
N TRP A 14 8.86 5.82 7.33
CA TRP A 14 9.89 4.83 7.02
C TRP A 14 9.53 3.46 7.59
N LYS A 15 9.11 3.41 8.86
CA LYS A 15 8.69 2.16 9.52
C LYS A 15 7.46 1.56 8.86
N VAL A 16 6.46 2.38 8.56
CA VAL A 16 5.23 1.93 7.88
C VAL A 16 5.56 1.42 6.47
N GLY A 17 6.41 2.13 5.71
CA GLY A 17 6.88 1.67 4.41
C GLY A 17 7.62 0.34 4.48
N ALA A 18 8.51 0.15 5.45
CA ALA A 18 9.23 -1.11 5.63
C ALA A 18 8.28 -2.29 5.94
N ILE A 19 7.31 -2.08 6.83
CA ILE A 19 6.30 -3.10 7.19
C ILE A 19 5.39 -3.39 5.99
N ALA A 20 4.92 -2.35 5.29
CA ALA A 20 4.08 -2.48 4.10
C ALA A 20 4.81 -3.24 2.98
N GLY A 21 6.11 -2.97 2.80
CA GLY A 21 6.94 -3.65 1.82
C GLY A 21 7.16 -5.12 2.17
N ALA A 22 7.54 -5.42 3.42
CA ALA A 22 7.71 -6.79 3.88
C ALA A 22 6.42 -7.62 3.72
N SER A 23 5.27 -7.06 4.15
CA SER A 23 3.97 -7.72 3.96
C SER A 23 3.57 -7.82 2.48
N GLY A 24 3.91 -6.83 1.66
CA GLY A 24 3.66 -6.86 0.22
C GLY A 24 4.42 -8.00 -0.48
N VAL A 25 5.68 -8.24 -0.08
CA VAL A 25 6.47 -9.38 -0.58
C VAL A 25 5.83 -10.70 -0.17
N LEU A 26 5.46 -10.85 1.11
CA LEU A 26 4.81 -12.06 1.62
C LEU A 26 3.49 -12.35 0.89
N LEU A 27 2.64 -11.33 0.73
CA LEU A 27 1.36 -11.45 0.04
C LEU A 27 1.57 -11.72 -1.45
N GLY A 28 2.55 -11.08 -2.10
CA GLY A 28 2.91 -11.38 -3.50
C GLY A 28 3.36 -12.82 -3.69
N ALA A 29 4.24 -13.34 -2.82
CA ALA A 29 4.68 -14.73 -2.85
C ALA A 29 3.52 -15.70 -2.59
N PHE A 30 2.64 -15.39 -1.63
CA PHE A 30 1.43 -16.16 -1.41
C PHE A 30 0.51 -16.16 -2.65
N GLY A 31 0.36 -15.03 -3.33
CA GLY A 31 -0.40 -14.92 -4.58
C GLY A 31 0.13 -15.84 -5.67
N ALA A 32 1.46 -15.88 -5.85
CA ALA A 32 2.12 -16.65 -6.90
C ALA A 32 2.13 -18.17 -6.64
N HIS A 33 2.22 -18.59 -5.38
CA HIS A 33 2.46 -20.00 -5.04
C HIS A 33 1.34 -20.65 -4.23
N GLY A 34 0.66 -19.90 -3.36
CA GLY A 34 -0.32 -20.44 -2.40
C GLY A 34 -1.78 -20.19 -2.79
N LEU A 35 -2.08 -19.09 -3.46
CA LEU A 35 -3.46 -18.63 -3.67
C LEU A 35 -4.26 -19.55 -4.60
N MET A 36 -3.62 -20.21 -5.56
CA MET A 36 -4.27 -21.17 -6.47
C MET A 36 -4.87 -22.38 -5.73
N ASN A 37 -4.41 -22.68 -4.51
CA ASN A 37 -5.01 -23.71 -3.65
C ASN A 37 -6.32 -23.24 -2.99
N ARG A 38 -6.63 -21.94 -3.04
CA ARG A 38 -7.83 -21.32 -2.45
C ARG A 38 -8.86 -20.92 -3.50
N THR A 39 -8.41 -20.44 -4.66
CA THR A 39 -9.30 -20.04 -5.75
C THR A 39 -8.64 -20.26 -7.11
N LYS A 40 -9.44 -20.66 -8.10
CA LYS A 40 -9.06 -20.75 -9.52
C LYS A 40 -9.73 -19.67 -10.37
N ASP A 41 -10.49 -18.76 -9.76
CA ASP A 41 -11.14 -17.65 -10.47
C ASP A 41 -10.08 -16.66 -10.98
N PRO A 42 -9.92 -16.50 -12.31
CA PRO A 42 -8.91 -15.60 -12.88
C PRO A 42 -9.05 -14.16 -12.40
N LYS A 43 -10.28 -13.69 -12.11
CA LYS A 43 -10.51 -12.34 -11.61
C LYS A 43 -9.98 -12.17 -10.19
N MET A 44 -10.16 -13.18 -9.33
CA MET A 44 -9.69 -13.14 -7.95
C MET A 44 -8.16 -13.24 -7.86
N LEU A 45 -7.57 -14.06 -8.72
CA LEU A 45 -6.11 -14.13 -8.89
C LEU A 45 -5.56 -12.78 -9.35
N LYS A 46 -6.19 -12.14 -10.34
CA LYS A 46 -5.76 -10.83 -10.84
C LYS A 46 -5.93 -9.72 -9.79
N ASN A 47 -7.02 -9.73 -9.03
CA ASN A 47 -7.23 -8.79 -7.93
C ASN A 47 -6.10 -8.87 -6.90
N TRP A 48 -5.69 -10.09 -6.54
CA TRP A 48 -4.60 -10.29 -5.59
C TRP A 48 -3.26 -9.77 -6.12
N GLU A 49 -2.95 -10.07 -7.38
CA GLU A 49 -1.75 -9.58 -8.06
C GLU A 49 -1.71 -8.04 -8.03
N ILE A 50 -2.81 -7.37 -8.42
CA ILE A 50 -2.93 -5.91 -8.39
C ILE A 50 -2.76 -5.36 -6.96
N ALA A 51 -3.40 -5.98 -5.97
CA ALA A 51 -3.30 -5.56 -4.58
C ALA A 51 -1.85 -5.58 -4.07
N SER A 52 -1.12 -6.68 -4.33
CA SER A 52 0.29 -6.83 -3.94
C SER A 52 1.22 -5.88 -4.67
N TYR A 53 1.00 -5.68 -5.97
CA TYR A 53 1.76 -4.73 -6.76
C TYR A 53 1.60 -3.29 -6.24
N TYR A 54 0.35 -2.83 -6.04
CA TYR A 54 0.10 -1.48 -5.53
C TYR A 54 0.67 -1.30 -4.11
N GLN A 55 0.56 -2.33 -3.25
CA GLN A 55 1.14 -2.28 -1.90
C GLN A 55 2.67 -2.14 -1.94
N LEU A 56 3.35 -2.90 -2.80
CA LEU A 56 4.80 -2.82 -2.95
C LEU A 56 5.24 -1.45 -3.47
N ILE A 57 4.61 -0.94 -4.54
CA ILE A 57 4.92 0.38 -5.09
C ILE A 57 4.77 1.45 -4.01
N HIS A 58 3.63 1.50 -3.32
CA HIS A 58 3.37 2.54 -2.33
C HIS A 58 4.16 2.36 -1.04
N SER A 59 4.65 1.16 -0.73
CA SER A 59 5.61 0.94 0.34
C SER A 59 6.94 1.65 0.08
N VAL A 60 7.43 1.62 -1.17
CA VAL A 60 8.65 2.33 -1.57
C VAL A 60 8.42 3.84 -1.50
N VAL A 61 7.24 4.31 -1.92
CA VAL A 61 6.89 5.73 -1.78
C VAL A 61 6.85 6.14 -0.30
N LEU A 62 6.33 5.31 0.59
CA LEU A 62 6.33 5.55 2.04
C LEU A 62 7.75 5.65 2.62
N LEU A 63 8.70 4.84 2.12
CA LEU A 63 10.12 4.95 2.48
C LEU A 63 10.72 6.29 2.05
N ALA A 64 10.33 6.81 0.88
CA ALA A 64 10.79 8.10 0.37
C ALA A 64 10.05 9.31 0.98
N THR A 65 8.86 9.10 1.56
CA THR A 65 7.99 10.17 2.06
C THR A 65 8.63 11.10 3.11
N PRO A 66 9.52 10.64 4.02
CA PRO A 66 10.22 11.55 4.95
C PRO A 66 11.04 12.65 4.28
N MET A 67 11.34 12.51 2.98
CA MET A 67 12.14 13.46 2.21
C MET A 67 11.29 14.60 1.60
N CYS A 68 9.96 14.51 1.61
CA CYS A 68 9.10 15.56 1.06
C CYS A 68 8.82 16.68 2.09
N ARG A 69 8.25 17.79 1.62
CA ARG A 69 7.96 18.97 2.43
C ARG A 69 6.81 18.76 3.43
N ARG A 70 5.83 17.90 3.10
CA ARG A 70 4.67 17.58 3.94
C ARG A 70 4.54 16.07 4.21
N PRO A 71 5.49 15.45 4.93
CA PRO A 71 5.56 14.00 5.07
C PRO A 71 4.35 13.42 5.78
N LYS A 72 3.77 14.14 6.78
CA LYS A 72 2.57 13.69 7.48
C LYS A 72 1.33 13.58 6.57
N LEU A 73 1.16 14.55 5.66
CA LEU A 73 0.03 14.57 4.74
C LEU A 73 0.19 13.50 3.67
N ALA A 74 1.32 13.50 2.96
CA ALA A 74 1.60 12.54 1.90
C ALA A 74 1.61 11.10 2.46
N GLY A 75 2.31 10.87 3.58
CA GLY A 75 2.44 9.54 4.18
C GLY A 75 1.11 9.01 4.69
N GLY A 76 0.29 9.86 5.32
CA GLY A 76 -1.05 9.48 5.77
C GLY A 76 -1.95 9.07 4.61
N LEU A 77 -2.01 9.90 3.56
CA LEU A 77 -2.82 9.63 2.37
C LEU A 77 -2.38 8.36 1.64
N ILE A 78 -1.07 8.16 1.45
CA ILE A 78 -0.52 6.97 0.80
C ILE A 78 -0.76 5.72 1.64
N ALA A 79 -0.50 5.76 2.95
CA ALA A 79 -0.68 4.59 3.82
C ALA A 79 -2.15 4.18 3.91
N THR A 80 -3.05 5.13 4.18
CA THR A 80 -4.50 4.86 4.24
C THR A 80 -5.03 4.43 2.88
N GLY A 81 -4.62 5.10 1.80
CA GLY A 81 -5.02 4.75 0.44
C GLY A 81 -4.59 3.33 0.05
N THR A 82 -3.36 2.94 0.38
CA THR A 82 -2.83 1.60 0.14
C THR A 82 -3.60 0.55 0.95
N MET A 83 -3.86 0.83 2.24
CA MET A 83 -4.61 -0.09 3.11
C MET A 83 -6.03 -0.31 2.59
N LEU A 84 -6.72 0.76 2.18
CA LEU A 84 -8.07 0.67 1.63
C LEU A 84 -8.09 -0.03 0.26
N PHE A 85 -7.17 0.33 -0.64
CA PHE A 85 -7.11 -0.21 -2.00
C PHE A 85 -6.69 -1.68 -2.01
N SER A 86 -5.49 -1.98 -1.51
CA SER A 86 -4.94 -3.33 -1.53
C SER A 86 -5.65 -4.23 -0.53
N GLY A 87 -5.93 -3.72 0.68
CA GLY A 87 -6.62 -4.48 1.73
C GLY A 87 -8.01 -4.94 1.29
N SER A 88 -8.79 -4.08 0.63
CA SER A 88 -10.11 -4.48 0.15
C SER A 88 -10.03 -5.54 -0.95
N LEU A 89 -9.07 -5.45 -1.87
CA LEU A 89 -8.90 -6.46 -2.91
C LEU A 89 -8.47 -7.81 -2.34
N TYR A 90 -7.55 -7.85 -1.37
CA TYR A 90 -7.26 -9.09 -0.66
C TYR A 90 -8.49 -9.65 0.06
N ALA A 91 -9.25 -8.78 0.73
CA ALA A 91 -10.44 -9.19 1.46
C ALA A 91 -11.53 -9.76 0.52
N VAL A 92 -11.77 -9.12 -0.64
CA VAL A 92 -12.66 -9.64 -1.68
C VAL A 92 -12.20 -11.03 -2.12
N THR A 93 -10.89 -11.22 -2.38
CA THR A 93 -10.35 -12.51 -2.82
C THR A 93 -10.48 -13.62 -1.76
N LEU A 94 -10.33 -13.29 -0.47
CA LEU A 94 -10.41 -14.28 0.62
C LEU A 94 -11.83 -14.61 1.05
N THR A 95 -12.74 -13.64 1.01
CA THR A 95 -14.10 -13.76 1.55
C THR A 95 -15.17 -13.98 0.48
N GLY A 96 -14.88 -13.58 -0.77
CA GLY A 96 -15.88 -13.53 -1.85
C GLY A 96 -16.87 -12.37 -1.75
N GLU A 97 -16.81 -11.52 -0.71
CA GLU A 97 -17.75 -10.41 -0.52
C GLU A 97 -17.44 -9.24 -1.46
N LYS A 98 -18.20 -9.18 -2.56
CA LYS A 98 -17.97 -8.21 -3.64
C LYS A 98 -18.19 -6.76 -3.22
N LYS A 99 -19.00 -6.50 -2.18
CA LYS A 99 -19.23 -5.12 -1.68
C LYS A 99 -17.96 -4.47 -1.15
N LEU A 100 -17.01 -5.26 -0.64
CA LEU A 100 -15.71 -4.73 -0.21
C LEU A 100 -14.94 -4.09 -1.36
N GLY A 101 -15.19 -4.50 -2.62
CA GLY A 101 -14.59 -3.88 -3.80
C GLY A 101 -15.00 -2.43 -4.01
N MET A 102 -16.10 -1.96 -3.42
CA MET A 102 -16.49 -0.54 -3.46
C MET A 102 -15.56 0.37 -2.65
N ILE A 103 -14.73 -0.19 -1.78
CA ILE A 103 -13.72 0.54 -1.00
C ILE A 103 -12.48 0.85 -1.86
N THR A 104 -12.19 0.02 -2.87
CA THR A 104 -11.00 0.14 -3.71
C THR A 104 -10.87 1.53 -4.37
N PRO A 105 -11.91 2.10 -5.00
CA PRO A 105 -11.82 3.43 -5.61
C PRO A 105 -11.49 4.55 -4.61
N ILE A 106 -12.02 4.46 -3.37
CA ILE A 106 -11.74 5.44 -2.31
C ILE A 106 -10.26 5.40 -1.94
N GLY A 107 -9.69 4.19 -1.81
CA GLY A 107 -8.25 4.01 -1.60
C GLY A 107 -7.43 4.58 -2.76
N GLY A 108 -7.88 4.36 -4.01
CA GLY A 108 -7.26 4.92 -5.21
C GLY A 108 -7.19 6.45 -5.20
N VAL A 109 -8.30 7.11 -4.88
CA VAL A 109 -8.37 8.58 -4.77
C VAL A 109 -7.44 9.09 -3.67
N ALA A 110 -7.40 8.43 -2.52
CA ALA A 110 -6.47 8.79 -1.43
C ALA A 110 -5.00 8.64 -1.86
N MET A 111 -4.64 7.57 -2.59
CA MET A 111 -3.28 7.42 -3.14
C MET A 111 -2.96 8.54 -4.14
N VAL A 112 -3.87 8.87 -5.06
CA VAL A 112 -3.67 10.00 -6.00
C VAL A 112 -3.42 11.31 -5.25
N ALA A 113 -4.25 11.62 -4.25
CA ALA A 113 -4.05 12.80 -3.40
C ALA A 113 -2.71 12.75 -2.65
N GLY A 114 -2.29 11.57 -2.19
CA GLY A 114 -1.00 11.35 -1.55
C GLY A 114 0.19 11.61 -2.46
N TRP A 115 0.14 11.17 -3.72
CA TRP A 115 1.13 11.48 -4.74
C TRP A 115 1.20 12.98 -5.03
N LEU A 116 0.05 13.64 -5.18
CA LEU A 116 0.00 15.10 -5.37
C LEU A 116 0.55 15.85 -4.15
N ALA A 117 0.33 15.33 -2.94
CA ALA A 117 0.86 15.89 -1.72
C ALA A 117 2.40 15.79 -1.61
N LEU A 118 3.07 14.95 -2.42
CA LEU A 118 4.53 14.93 -2.49
C LEU A 118 5.10 16.17 -3.22
N ILE A 119 4.29 16.86 -4.03
CA ILE A 119 4.69 18.05 -4.79
C ILE A 119 4.83 19.30 -3.88
N VAL A 120 4.08 19.34 -2.76
CA VAL A 120 3.87 20.53 -1.91
C VAL A 120 4.46 20.42 -0.51
#